data_AF-A0A924V8D6-F1
#
_entry.id   AF-A0A924V8D6-F1
#
_cell.length_a   1.000
_cell.length_b   1.000
_cell.length_c   1.000
_cell.angle_alpha   90.00
_cell.angle_beta   90.00
_cell.angle_gamma   90.00
#
_symmetry.space_group_name_H-M   'P 1'
#
loop_
_entity.id
_entity.type
_entity.pdbx_description
1 polymer ?
#
loop_
_entity_poly.entity_id
_entity_poly.type
_entity_poly.pdbx_seq_one_letter_code
_entity_poly.pdbx_strand_id
1 'polypeptide(L)'
;TKNDSISFDSGANVATLEALGLTDMNHSTKESSREAIEAVDMAGTSVNTMRAKIGALQSRLTSTYDVLAVTEENLMAANSRIRDTDIAASTADMAKSQVLLQAGTAVLSQANQNNQLALKLIG
;
A
#
# COMPACT_ATOMS: atom_id res chain seq x y z
N THR A 1 -8.09 -15.68 7.70
CA THR A 1 -7.46 -15.30 6.42
C THR A 1 -8.27 -15.63 5.17
N LYS A 2 -9.46 -16.26 5.25
CA LYS A 2 -10.34 -16.48 4.07
C LYS A 2 -11.13 -15.24 3.61
N ASN A 3 -11.13 -14.16 4.40
CA ASN A 3 -11.92 -12.95 4.17
C ASN A 3 -11.12 -11.77 3.57
N ASP A 4 -9.79 -11.86 3.49
CA ASP A 4 -8.95 -10.76 2.97
C ASP A 4 -8.82 -10.75 1.45
N SER A 5 -9.15 -11.86 0.77
CA SER A 5 -9.12 -11.91 -0.68
C SER A 5 -10.44 -11.41 -1.28
N ILE A 6 -10.37 -10.41 -2.15
CA ILE A 6 -11.47 -10.07 -3.06
C ILE A 6 -11.52 -11.15 -4.15
N SER A 7 -12.51 -12.03 -4.06
CA SER A 7 -12.77 -13.05 -5.07
C SER A 7 -13.98 -12.63 -5.90
N PHE A 8 -13.83 -12.69 -7.22
CA PHE A 8 -14.90 -12.49 -8.18
C PHE A 8 -15.13 -13.81 -8.93
N ASP A 9 -16.33 -14.37 -8.79
CA ASP A 9 -16.74 -15.54 -9.56
C ASP A 9 -17.52 -15.10 -10.80
N SER A 10 -16.88 -15.22 -11.96
CA SER A 10 -17.52 -14.90 -13.25
C SER A 10 -18.62 -15.90 -13.62
N GLY A 11 -18.51 -17.16 -13.17
CA GLY A 11 -19.49 -18.21 -13.47
C GLY A 11 -20.83 -18.03 -12.76
N ALA A 12 -20.83 -17.36 -11.61
CA ALA A 12 -22.04 -17.01 -10.87
C ALA A 12 -22.72 -15.71 -11.37
N ASN A 13 -22.10 -14.98 -12.29
CA ASN A 13 -22.60 -13.69 -12.80
C ASN A 13 -22.91 -13.74 -14.31
N VAL A 14 -23.68 -14.75 -14.73
CA VAL A 14 -24.05 -14.95 -16.14
C VAL A 14 -25.46 -14.41 -16.38
N ALA A 15 -25.59 -13.39 -17.23
CA ALA A 15 -26.85 -12.73 -17.58
C ALA A 15 -27.28 -13.01 -19.05
N THR A 16 -27.03 -14.21 -19.56
CA THR A 16 -27.50 -14.62 -20.88
C THR A 16 -29.00 -14.92 -20.85
N LEU A 17 -29.67 -14.86 -22.01
CA LEU A 17 -31.10 -15.20 -22.12
C LEU A 17 -31.41 -16.59 -21.56
N GLU A 18 -30.53 -17.57 -21.79
CA GLU A 18 -30.66 -18.93 -21.27
C GLU A 18 -30.51 -18.99 -19.74
N ALA A 19 -29.48 -18.33 -19.18
CA ALA A 19 -29.28 -18.28 -17.74
C ALA A 19 -30.40 -17.52 -17.00
N LEU A 20 -31.07 -16.61 -17.69
CA LEU A 20 -32.21 -15.84 -17.18
C LEU A 20 -33.57 -16.51 -17.48
N GLY A 21 -33.60 -17.64 -18.20
CA GLY A 21 -34.83 -18.37 -18.53
C GLY A 21 -35.73 -17.65 -19.54
N LEU A 22 -35.18 -16.79 -20.39
CA LEU A 22 -35.91 -15.91 -21.31
C LEU A 22 -35.86 -16.36 -22.78
N THR A 23 -35.52 -17.63 -23.06
CA THR A 23 -35.30 -18.11 -24.43
C THR A 23 -36.58 -18.35 -25.23
N ASP A 24 -37.63 -18.88 -24.60
CA ASP A 24 -38.90 -19.26 -25.26
C ASP A 24 -40.10 -18.54 -24.64
N MET A 25 -40.12 -17.21 -24.79
CA MET A 25 -41.19 -16.37 -24.26
C MET A 25 -42.40 -16.38 -25.21
N ASN A 26 -43.57 -16.80 -24.72
CA ASN A 26 -44.79 -16.91 -25.51
C ASN A 26 -45.79 -15.78 -25.16
N HIS A 27 -46.20 -15.00 -26.16
CA HIS A 27 -47.15 -13.88 -26.00
C HIS A 27 -48.47 -14.08 -26.75
N SER A 28 -48.77 -15.30 -27.22
CA SER A 28 -49.95 -15.58 -28.05
C SER A 28 -51.26 -15.54 -27.28
N THR A 29 -51.25 -15.68 -25.96
CA THR A 29 -52.46 -15.61 -25.11
C THR A 29 -52.29 -14.59 -24.00
N LYS A 30 -53.41 -14.15 -23.42
CA LYS A 30 -53.39 -13.28 -22.24
C LYS A 30 -52.63 -13.91 -21.07
N GLU A 31 -52.80 -15.22 -20.87
CA GLU A 31 -52.16 -15.93 -19.76
C GLU A 31 -50.65 -16.08 -19.98
N SER A 32 -50.24 -16.56 -21.17
CA SER A 32 -48.81 -16.69 -21.51
C SER A 32 -48.08 -15.33 -21.47
N SER A 33 -48.78 -14.24 -21.80
CA SER A 33 -48.23 -12.89 -21.67
C SER A 33 -48.01 -12.46 -20.21
N ARG A 34 -48.83 -12.94 -19.26
CA ARG A 34 -48.63 -12.67 -17.82
C ARG A 34 -47.44 -13.46 -17.28
N GLU A 35 -47.35 -14.74 -17.62
CA GLU A 35 -46.21 -15.59 -17.27
C GLU A 35 -44.89 -15.02 -17.82
N ALA A 36 -44.91 -14.51 -19.05
CA ALA A 36 -43.78 -13.82 -19.65
C ALA A 36 -43.36 -12.56 -18.87
N ILE A 37 -44.30 -11.76 -18.37
CA ILE A 37 -43.97 -10.58 -17.56
C ILE A 37 -43.32 -11.02 -16.24
N GLU A 38 -43.86 -12.05 -15.59
CA GLU A 38 -43.30 -12.58 -14.34
C GLU A 38 -41.88 -13.12 -14.53
N ALA A 39 -41.61 -13.82 -15.63
CA ALA A 39 -40.28 -14.30 -15.96
C ALA A 39 -39.27 -13.15 -16.18
N VAL A 40 -39.69 -12.06 -16.84
CA VAL A 40 -38.86 -10.85 -17.00
C VAL A 40 -38.57 -10.17 -15.66
N ASP A 41 -39.56 -10.07 -14.77
CA ASP A 41 -39.37 -9.47 -13.44
C ASP A 41 -38.39 -10.27 -12.58
N MET A 42 -38.47 -11.61 -12.65
CA MET A 42 -37.50 -12.49 -11.98
C MET A 42 -36.10 -12.33 -12.58
N ALA A 43 -35.98 -12.30 -13.91
CA ALA A 43 -34.71 -12.05 -14.58
C ALA A 43 -34.10 -10.69 -14.19
N GLY A 44 -34.91 -9.63 -14.15
CA GLY A 44 -34.51 -8.30 -13.71
C GLY A 44 -34.01 -8.30 -12.26
N THR A 45 -34.70 -9.01 -11.36
CA THR A 45 -34.26 -9.19 -9.96
C THR A 45 -32.93 -9.93 -9.86
N SER A 46 -32.72 -10.96 -10.68
CA SER A 46 -31.45 -11.69 -10.75
C SER A 46 -30.30 -10.79 -11.19
N VAL A 47 -30.49 -10.03 -12.28
CA VAL A 47 -29.50 -9.05 -12.77
C VAL A 47 -29.17 -7.99 -11.73
N ASN A 48 -30.19 -7.43 -11.07
CA ASN A 48 -29.97 -6.45 -10.01
C ASN A 48 -29.20 -7.04 -8.84
N THR A 49 -29.45 -8.30 -8.48
CA THR A 49 -28.69 -9.02 -7.44
C THR A 49 -27.23 -9.19 -7.85
N MET A 50 -26.95 -9.57 -9.09
CA MET A 50 -25.58 -9.64 -9.62
C MET A 50 -24.88 -8.28 -9.56
N ARG A 51 -25.55 -7.21 -10.02
CA ARG A 51 -25.02 -5.83 -9.96
C ARG A 51 -24.75 -5.37 -8.53
N ALA A 52 -25.63 -5.70 -7.58
CA ALA A 52 -25.45 -5.37 -6.18
C ALA A 52 -24.22 -6.06 -5.59
N LYS A 53 -23.98 -7.34 -5.91
CA LYS A 53 -22.77 -8.06 -5.50
C LYS A 53 -21.50 -7.42 -6.08
N ILE A 54 -21.52 -7.05 -7.36
CA ILE A 54 -20.39 -6.35 -8.00
C ILE A 54 -20.15 -4.99 -7.33
N GLY A 55 -21.21 -4.23 -7.06
CA GLY A 55 -21.11 -2.95 -6.36
C GLY A 55 -20.51 -3.08 -4.96
N ALA A 56 -20.93 -4.09 -4.19
CA ALA A 56 -20.36 -4.37 -2.88
C ALA A 56 -18.86 -4.74 -2.96
N LEU A 57 -18.47 -5.53 -3.96
CA LEU A 57 -17.05 -5.85 -4.21
C LEU A 57 -16.25 -4.60 -4.59
N GLN A 58 -16.80 -3.71 -5.43
CA GLN A 58 -16.19 -2.44 -5.78
C GLN A 58 -16.00 -1.54 -4.55
N SER A 59 -17.02 -1.38 -3.71
CA SER A 59 -16.90 -0.60 -2.48
C SER A 59 -15.83 -1.15 -1.55
N ARG A 60 -15.74 -2.48 -1.41
CA ARG A 60 -14.69 -3.11 -0.60
C ARG A 60 -13.30 -2.92 -1.20
N LEU A 61 -13.17 -3.00 -2.53
CA LEU A 61 -11.91 -2.73 -3.24
C LEU A 61 -11.43 -1.31 -2.99
N THR A 62 -12.30 -0.31 -3.16
CA THR A 62 -11.98 1.10 -2.91
C THR A 62 -11.57 1.32 -1.45
N SER A 63 -12.35 0.82 -0.48
CA SER A 63 -11.98 0.97 0.93
C SER A 63 -10.65 0.30 1.28
N THR A 64 -10.36 -0.87 0.69
CA THR A 64 -9.10 -1.57 0.91
C THR A 64 -7.93 -0.80 0.30
N TYR A 65 -8.12 -0.23 -0.89
CA TYR A 65 -7.14 0.62 -1.55
C TYR A 65 -6.80 1.86 -0.70
N ASP A 66 -7.82 2.56 -0.20
CA ASP A 66 -7.62 3.75 0.63
C ASP A 66 -6.83 3.42 1.91
N VAL A 67 -7.16 2.31 2.57
CA VAL A 67 -6.43 1.83 3.75
C VAL A 67 -4.99 1.48 3.41
N LEU A 68 -4.76 0.81 2.27
CA LEU A 68 -3.41 0.43 1.82
C LEU A 68 -2.56 1.66 1.51
N ALA A 69 -3.12 2.66 0.83
CA ALA A 69 -2.42 3.91 0.50
C ALA A 69 -1.98 4.67 1.76
N VAL A 70 -2.86 4.80 2.76
CA VAL A 70 -2.52 5.41 4.05
C VAL A 70 -1.45 4.60 4.79
N THR A 71 -1.55 3.27 4.72
CA THR A 71 -0.55 2.38 5.35
C THR A 71 0.82 2.51 4.67
N GLU A 72 0.84 2.58 3.34
CA GLU A 72 2.04 2.81 2.55
C GLU A 72 2.69 4.16 2.91
N GLU A 73 1.93 5.25 2.96
CA GLU A 73 2.43 6.57 3.37
C GLU A 73 3.06 6.53 4.78
N ASN A 74 2.36 5.91 5.73
CA ASN A 74 2.86 5.77 7.10
C ASN A 74 4.14 4.93 7.18
N LEU A 75 4.23 3.83 6.41
CA LEU A 75 5.42 2.98 6.33
C LEU A 75 6.59 3.71 5.66
N MET A 76 6.34 4.46 4.59
CA MET A 76 7.36 5.30 3.94
C MET A 76 7.89 6.37 4.89
N ALA A 77 7.01 7.07 5.63
CA ALA A 77 7.40 8.06 6.62
C ALA A 77 8.20 7.44 7.79
N ALA A 78 7.81 6.26 8.25
CA ALA A 78 8.57 5.51 9.26
C ALA A 78 9.95 5.09 8.73
N ASN A 79 10.03 4.59 7.49
CA ASN A 79 11.30 4.23 6.86
C ASN A 79 12.23 5.44 6.68
N SER A 80 11.70 6.58 6.23
CA SER A 80 12.45 7.84 6.12
C SER A 80 13.04 8.23 7.47
N ARG A 81 12.22 8.23 8.55
CA ARG A 81 12.72 8.57 9.90
C ARG A 81 13.84 7.64 10.37
N ILE A 82 13.73 6.35 10.10
CA ILE A 82 14.79 5.38 10.44
C ILE A 82 16.06 5.71 9.66
N ARG A 83 15.95 5.86 8.33
CA ARG A 83 17.10 6.17 7.47
C ARG A 83 17.76 7.51 7.82
N ASP A 84 16.96 8.54 8.06
CA ASP A 84 17.45 9.87 8.40
C ASP A 84 18.16 9.86 9.76
N THR A 85 17.65 9.07 10.73
CA THR A 85 18.30 8.89 12.03
C THR A 85 19.64 8.16 11.91
N ASP A 86 19.70 7.10 11.10
CA ASP A 86 20.94 6.34 10.87
C ASP A 86 22.00 7.20 10.15
N ILE A 87 21.59 7.99 9.15
CA ILE A 87 22.47 8.93 8.46
C ILE A 87 22.97 10.01 9.43
N ALA A 88 22.09 10.57 10.27
CA ALA A 88 22.47 11.57 11.27
C ALA A 88 23.50 11.02 12.27
N ALA A 89 23.30 9.79 12.78
CA ALA A 89 24.24 9.13 13.69
C ALA A 89 25.60 8.88 13.02
N SER A 90 25.61 8.30 11.81
CA SER A 90 26.84 8.05 11.04
C SER A 90 27.59 9.36 10.73
N THR A 91 26.87 10.43 10.40
CA THR A 91 27.46 11.74 10.09
C THR A 91 28.04 12.38 11.35
N ALA A 92 27.37 12.26 12.50
CA ALA A 92 27.87 12.74 13.78
C ALA A 92 29.15 12.01 14.21
N ASP A 93 29.20 10.68 14.04
CA ASP A 93 30.38 9.88 14.34
C ASP A 93 31.55 10.19 13.40
N MET A 94 31.27 10.40 12.11
CA MET A 94 32.25 10.85 11.13
C MET A 94 32.81 12.23 11.52
N ALA A 95 31.94 13.20 11.84
CA ALA A 95 32.35 14.54 12.25
C ALA A 95 33.18 14.52 13.55
N LYS A 96 32.76 13.72 14.55
CA LYS A 96 33.51 13.52 15.80
C LYS A 96 34.90 12.95 15.53
N SER A 97 34.99 11.94 14.65
CA SER A 97 36.26 11.34 14.26
C SER A 97 37.16 12.35 13.54
N GLN A 98 36.60 13.16 12.65
CA GLN A 98 37.32 14.24 11.96
C GLN A 98 37.88 15.28 12.93
N VAL A 99 37.09 15.70 13.92
CA VAL A 99 37.51 16.65 14.96
C VAL A 99 38.60 16.04 15.84
N LEU A 100 38.48 14.77 16.24
CA LEU A 100 39.52 14.08 17.02
C LEU A 100 40.82 13.94 16.24
N LEU A 101 40.77 13.69 14.93
CA LEU A 101 41.97 13.64 14.09
C LEU A 101 42.64 15.01 13.99
N GLN A 102 41.87 16.10 13.79
CA GLN A 102 42.41 17.46 13.75
C GLN A 102 42.97 17.91 15.12
N ALA A 103 42.29 17.55 16.22
CA ALA A 103 42.77 17.81 17.57
C ALA A 103 44.04 16.99 17.87
N GLY A 104 44.09 15.72 17.47
CA GLY A 104 45.24 14.84 17.64
C GLY A 104 46.47 15.35 16.90
N THR A 105 46.33 15.83 15.66
CA THR A 105 47.43 16.43 14.90
C THR A 105 47.88 17.77 15.50
N ALA A 106 46.94 18.61 15.96
CA ALA A 106 47.25 19.87 16.63
C ALA A 106 47.97 19.65 17.97
N VAL A 107 47.51 18.70 18.79
CA VAL A 107 48.13 18.33 20.08
C VAL A 107 49.51 17.73 19.85
N LEU A 108 49.69 16.85 18.85
CA LEU A 108 50.99 16.27 18.51
C LEU A 108 51.97 17.37 18.03
N SER A 109 51.50 18.32 17.23
CA SER A 109 52.28 19.49 16.81
C SER A 109 52.71 20.35 18.01
N GLN A 110 51.78 20.64 18.93
CA GLN A 110 52.05 21.43 20.13
C GLN A 110 53.04 20.71 21.08
N ALA A 111 52.89 19.39 21.27
CA ALA A 111 53.80 18.59 22.08
C ALA A 111 55.22 18.56 21.49
N ASN A 112 55.34 18.45 20.17
CA ASN A 112 56.64 18.50 19.48
C ASN A 112 57.34 19.85 19.63
N GLN A 113 56.61 20.97 19.58
CA GLN A 113 57.18 22.31 19.80
C GLN A 113 57.68 22.50 21.24
N ASN A 114 56.90 22.06 22.23
CA ASN A 114 57.31 22.11 23.63
C ASN A 114 58.56 21.25 23.91
N ASN A 115 58.66 20.05 23.32
CA ASN A 115 59.85 19.20 23.46
C ASN A 115 61.12 19.83 22.88
N GLN A 116 61.03 20.54 21.75
CA GLN A 116 62.17 21.24 21.16
C GLN A 116 62.62 22.43 22.01
N LEU A 117 61.68 23.14 22.64
CA LEU A 117 62.00 24.22 23.58
C LEU A 117 62.69 23.69 24.84
N ALA A 118 62.27 22.53 25.36
CA ALA A 118 62.92 21.89 26.49
C ALA A 118 64.36 21.43 26.18
N LEU A 119 64.59 20.88 24.98
CA LEU A 119 65.95 20.52 24.53
C LEU A 119 66.89 21.74 24.45
N LYS A 120 66.36 22.90 24.02
CA LYS A 120 67.09 24.18 23.99
C LYS A 120 67.46 24.75 25.36
N LEU A 121 66.85 24.27 26.44
CA LEU A 121 67.17 24.70 27.81
C LEU A 121 68.24 23.81 28.49
N ILE A 122 68.53 22.63 27.94
CA ILE A 122 69.48 21.66 28.50
C ILE A 122 70.76 21.52 27.65
N GLY A 123 70.72 21.92 26.37
CA GLY A 123 71.90 22.06 25.50
C GLY A 123 72.38 23.50 25.40
#